data_AF-A0AAW2VEG3-F1
#
_entry.id   AF-A0AAW2VEG3-F1
#
_cell.length_a   1.000
_cell.length_b   1.000
_cell.length_c   1.000
_cell.angle_alpha   90.00
_cell.angle_beta   90.00
_cell.angle_gamma   90.00
#
_symmetry.space_group_name_H-M   'P 1'
#
loop_
_entity.id
_entity.type
_entity.pdbx_description
1 polymer ?
#
loop_
_entity_poly.entity_id
_entity_poly.type
_entity_poly.pdbx_seq_one_letter_code
_entity_poly.pdbx_strand_id
1 'polypeptide(L)'
;MYFSCGVYSDPTTCNWRFICGARVPPMVRMFAWKVCKNTLPAVCNLTKREVEVKEGCALCDVEMESVMHALILCPFARLVWALSALSWLVISDYESGLEGWIRGVHCELACEDFAFFLLICWSLWNKTQQIDL
;
A
#
# COMPACT_ATOMS: atom_id res chain seq x y z
N MET A 1 -21.57 -7.43 -20.27
CA MET A 1 -21.14 -6.20 -20.98
C MET A 1 -20.24 -5.42 -20.04
N TYR A 2 -18.94 -5.67 -20.05
CA TYR A 2 -17.98 -4.95 -19.22
C TYR A 2 -17.44 -3.76 -20.02
N PHE A 3 -17.78 -2.55 -19.59
CA PHE A 3 -17.28 -1.32 -20.22
C PHE A 3 -15.83 -1.07 -19.77
N SER A 4 -14.93 -1.12 -20.75
CA SER A 4 -13.53 -0.75 -20.63
C SER A 4 -13.41 0.74 -20.31
N CYS A 5 -12.86 1.08 -19.15
CA CYS A 5 -12.39 2.44 -18.87
C CYS A 5 -11.10 2.67 -19.66
N GLY A 6 -11.22 3.32 -20.82
CA GLY A 6 -10.09 3.63 -21.69
C GLY A 6 -9.22 4.74 -21.12
N VAL A 7 -7.91 4.51 -21.07
CA VAL A 7 -6.90 5.57 -20.97
C VAL A 7 -5.73 5.21 -21.87
N TYR A 8 -5.33 6.17 -22.71
CA TYR A 8 -4.26 6.07 -23.72
C TYR A 8 -2.95 5.58 -23.08
N SER A 9 -2.41 4.49 -23.63
CA SER A 9 -1.22 3.79 -23.12
C SER A 9 0.06 4.25 -23.82
N ASP A 10 1.08 4.65 -23.04
CA ASP A 10 2.48 4.71 -23.47
C ASP A 10 3.05 3.26 -23.57
N PRO A 11 3.76 2.86 -24.66
CA PRO A 11 4.02 1.45 -24.99
C PRO A 11 5.11 0.74 -24.18
N THR A 12 5.82 1.38 -23.24
CA THR A 12 6.81 0.69 -22.39
C THR A 12 6.16 0.03 -21.15
N THR A 13 5.25 -0.91 -21.44
CA THR A 13 4.76 -2.02 -20.59
C THR A 13 4.78 -1.82 -19.06
N CYS A 14 3.82 -1.05 -18.55
CA CYS A 14 3.47 -1.07 -17.14
C CYS A 14 2.82 -2.43 -16.78
N ASN A 15 3.55 -3.34 -16.14
CA ASN A 15 3.05 -4.61 -15.56
C ASN A 15 1.96 -4.42 -14.48
N TRP A 16 1.47 -3.19 -14.27
CA TRP A 16 0.62 -2.75 -13.16
C TRP A 16 -0.69 -2.13 -13.66
N ARG A 17 -1.20 -2.61 -14.81
CA ARG A 17 -2.43 -2.10 -15.44
C ARG A 17 -3.62 -1.99 -14.48
N PHE A 18 -3.74 -2.92 -13.55
CA PHE A 18 -4.79 -2.93 -12.54
C PHE A 18 -4.69 -1.74 -11.56
N ILE A 19 -3.47 -1.30 -11.22
CA ILE A 19 -3.22 -0.08 -10.44
C ILE A 19 -3.51 1.16 -11.29
N CYS A 20 -3.03 1.18 -12.55
CA CYS A 20 -3.25 2.31 -13.45
C CYS A 20 -4.75 2.57 -13.72
N GLY A 21 -5.55 1.50 -13.81
CA GLY A 21 -6.99 1.54 -14.03
C GLY A 21 -7.84 1.77 -12.79
N ALA A 22 -7.25 1.78 -11.59
CA ALA A 22 -7.98 2.00 -10.34
C ALA A 22 -8.59 3.40 -10.30
N ARG A 23 -9.84 3.50 -9.81
CA ARG A 23 -10.60 4.77 -9.67
C ARG A 23 -10.16 5.55 -8.42
N VAL A 24 -8.89 5.93 -8.38
CA VAL A 24 -8.29 6.70 -7.27
C VAL A 24 -7.45 7.87 -7.81
N PRO A 25 -7.15 8.89 -6.99
CA PRO A 25 -6.30 10.00 -7.39
C PRO A 25 -4.93 9.53 -7.95
N PRO A 26 -4.31 10.26 -8.90
CA PRO A 26 -3.02 9.88 -9.48
C PRO A 26 -1.91 9.61 -8.45
N MET A 27 -1.86 10.37 -7.36
CA MET A 27 -0.88 10.17 -6.30
C MET A 27 -1.03 8.82 -5.59
N VAL A 28 -2.26 8.32 -5.42
CA VAL A 28 -2.53 7.01 -4.82
C VAL A 28 -2.08 5.89 -5.75
N ARG A 29 -2.29 6.02 -7.07
CA ARG A 29 -1.77 5.06 -8.07
C ARG A 29 -0.24 5.03 -8.07
N MET A 30 0.40 6.20 -8.01
CA MET A 30 1.85 6.31 -7.91
C MET A 30 2.39 5.66 -6.63
N PHE A 31 1.73 5.91 -5.50
CA PHE A 31 2.04 5.27 -4.23
C PHE A 31 1.93 3.75 -4.33
N ALA A 32 0.81 3.20 -4.80
CA ALA A 32 0.59 1.76 -4.92
C ALA A 32 1.62 1.10 -5.84
N TRP A 33 1.98 1.78 -6.95
CA TRP A 33 3.07 1.32 -7.82
C TRP A 33 4.42 1.26 -7.09
N LYS A 34 4.75 2.27 -6.27
CA LYS A 34 5.96 2.26 -5.44
C LYS A 34 5.93 1.18 -4.35
N VAL A 35 4.76 0.89 -3.77
CA VAL A 35 4.57 -0.23 -2.82
C VAL A 35 4.89 -1.55 -3.50
N CYS A 36 4.31 -1.82 -4.67
CA CYS A 36 4.58 -3.06 -5.43
C CYS A 36 6.06 -3.18 -5.83
N LYS A 37 6.74 -2.05 -6.10
CA LYS A 37 8.18 -2.02 -6.38
C LYS A 37 9.06 -2.03 -5.12
N ASN A 38 8.46 -1.97 -3.93
CA ASN A 38 9.14 -1.80 -2.66
C ASN A 38 10.14 -0.62 -2.65
N THR A 39 9.81 0.48 -3.33
CA THR A 39 10.68 1.67 -3.50
C THR A 39 10.28 2.86 -2.64
N LEU A 40 9.34 2.68 -1.70
CA LEU A 40 9.01 3.72 -0.74
C LEU A 40 10.15 3.94 0.26
N PRO A 41 10.36 5.19 0.72
CA PRO A 41 11.32 5.48 1.78
C PRO A 41 10.77 4.98 3.12
N ALA A 42 10.90 3.69 3.38
CA ALA A 42 10.73 3.14 4.73
C ALA A 42 12.07 3.15 5.46
N VAL A 43 12.05 3.16 6.79
CA VAL A 43 13.25 3.13 7.65
C VAL A 43 14.19 1.98 7.26
N CYS A 44 13.64 0.79 6.99
CA CYS A 44 14.43 -0.36 6.51
C CYS A 44 15.15 -0.09 5.18
N ASN A 45 14.61 0.78 4.32
CA ASN A 45 15.20 1.14 3.02
C ASN A 45 16.21 2.31 3.12
N LEU A 46 16.31 2.97 4.29
CA LEU A 46 17.14 4.16 4.52
C LEU A 46 18.49 3.87 5.19
N THR A 47 18.87 2.60 5.40
CA THR A 47 20.17 2.17 5.94
C THR A 47 21.41 2.51 5.08
N LYS A 48 21.28 3.39 4.08
CA LYS A 48 22.38 3.86 3.22
C LYS A 48 22.64 5.38 3.26
N ARG A 49 22.02 6.15 4.16
CA ARG A 49 22.08 7.63 4.10
C ARG A 49 22.43 8.41 5.38
N GLU A 50 22.92 7.78 6.45
CA GLU A 50 23.35 8.49 7.69
C GLU A 50 22.29 9.47 8.26
N VAL A 51 20.99 9.17 8.06
CA VAL A 51 19.91 9.94 8.68
C VAL A 51 19.59 9.27 10.01
N GLU A 52 19.46 10.07 11.07
CA GLU A 52 19.01 9.62 12.38
C GLU A 52 17.55 9.18 12.25
N VAL A 53 17.32 7.86 12.15
CA VAL A 53 15.98 7.32 11.97
C VAL A 53 15.46 6.85 13.32
N LYS A 54 14.25 7.28 13.70
CA LYS A 54 13.56 6.76 14.88
C LYS A 54 13.54 5.23 14.84
N GLU A 55 13.98 4.61 15.93
CA GLU A 55 13.95 3.16 16.12
C GLU A 55 12.51 2.71 16.42
N GLY A 56 11.61 2.78 15.43
CA GLY A 56 10.23 2.35 15.62
C GLY A 56 9.27 2.88 14.56
N CYS A 57 8.21 2.12 14.33
CA CYS A 57 7.07 2.49 13.49
C CYS A 57 6.34 3.68 14.12
N ALA A 58 6.15 4.75 13.35
CA ALA A 58 5.53 5.96 13.88
C ALA A 58 4.08 5.76 14.39
N LEU A 59 3.41 4.66 14.01
CA LEU A 59 2.04 4.36 14.43
C LEU A 59 1.94 3.54 15.72
N CYS A 60 2.94 2.71 16.03
CA CYS A 60 2.87 1.79 17.18
C CYS A 60 4.07 1.85 18.11
N ASP A 61 5.18 2.45 17.68
CA ASP A 61 6.43 2.59 18.44
C ASP A 61 7.06 1.25 18.86
N VAL A 62 6.74 0.15 18.17
CA VAL A 62 7.19 -1.21 18.53
C VAL A 62 8.27 -1.76 17.60
N GLU A 63 7.97 -1.93 16.31
CA GLU A 63 8.87 -2.58 15.36
C GLU A 63 9.48 -1.57 14.39
N MET A 64 10.66 -1.89 13.85
CA MET A 64 11.29 -1.10 12.79
C MET A 64 10.35 -0.95 11.59
N GLU A 65 10.17 0.29 11.14
CA GLU A 65 9.21 0.58 10.07
C GLU A 65 9.66 0.03 8.71
N SER A 66 8.95 -0.98 8.25
CA SER A 66 8.91 -1.40 6.84
C SER A 66 7.56 -1.04 6.24
N VAL A 67 7.48 -0.96 4.91
CA VAL A 67 6.20 -0.75 4.21
C VAL A 67 5.20 -1.87 4.55
N MET A 68 5.68 -3.11 4.68
CA MET A 68 4.85 -4.25 5.09
C MET A 68 4.33 -4.07 6.52
N HIS A 69 5.17 -3.61 7.43
CA HIS A 69 4.74 -3.31 8.79
C HIS A 69 3.70 -2.19 8.80
N ALA A 70 4.00 -1.03 8.21
CA ALA A 70 3.12 0.13 8.17
C ALA A 70 1.73 -0.17 7.58
N LEU A 71 1.65 -1.04 6.58
CA LEU A 71 0.40 -1.34 5.87
C LEU A 71 -0.34 -2.56 6.41
N ILE A 72 0.35 -3.55 6.99
CA ILE A 72 -0.22 -4.89 7.26
C ILE A 72 0.03 -5.34 8.70
N LEU A 73 1.29 -5.31 9.17
CA LEU A 73 1.67 -5.95 10.44
C LEU A 73 1.43 -5.05 11.65
N CYS A 74 1.47 -3.74 11.46
CA CYS A 74 1.30 -2.76 12.51
C CYS A 74 -0.03 -3.00 13.26
N PRO A 75 -0.04 -3.07 14.60
CA PRO A 75 -1.28 -3.22 15.37
C PRO A 75 -2.33 -2.16 15.04
N PHE A 76 -1.89 -0.92 14.77
CA PHE A 76 -2.76 0.15 14.33
C PHE A 76 -3.36 -0.14 12.94
N ALA A 77 -2.53 -0.55 11.98
CA ALA A 77 -3.01 -0.93 10.65
C ALA A 77 -4.01 -2.09 10.71
N ARG A 78 -3.73 -3.12 11.52
CA ARG A 78 -4.65 -4.25 11.75
C ARG A 78 -5.99 -3.79 12.30
N LEU A 79 -6.01 -2.85 13.23
CA LEU A 79 -7.24 -2.26 13.76
C LEU A 79 -8.02 -1.51 12.67
N VAL A 80 -7.34 -0.71 11.84
CA VAL A 80 -7.96 -0.01 10.70
C VAL A 80 -8.59 -1.00 9.73
N TRP A 81 -7.90 -2.09 9.38
CA TRP A 81 -8.45 -3.14 8.53
C TRP A 81 -9.67 -3.81 9.19
N ALA A 82 -9.57 -4.20 10.46
CA ALA A 82 -10.66 -4.85 11.20
C ALA A 82 -11.94 -3.99 11.29
N LEU A 83 -11.79 -2.66 11.35
CA LEU A 83 -12.91 -1.72 11.38
C LEU A 83 -13.44 -1.32 9.99
N SER A 84 -12.72 -1.68 8.92
CA SER A 84 -13.12 -1.40 7.55
C SER A 84 -14.12 -2.44 7.01
N ALA A 85 -14.76 -2.14 5.88
CA ALA A 85 -15.53 -3.12 5.12
C ALA A 85 -14.68 -4.28 4.54
N LEU A 86 -13.36 -4.22 4.69
CA LEU A 86 -12.38 -5.17 4.18
C LEU A 86 -11.68 -5.94 5.31
N SER A 87 -12.37 -6.16 6.44
CA SER A 87 -11.81 -6.80 7.64
C SER A 87 -11.26 -8.21 7.42
N TRP A 88 -11.75 -8.92 6.41
CA TRP A 88 -11.22 -10.21 5.99
C TRP A 88 -9.77 -10.15 5.51
N LEU A 89 -9.27 -8.97 5.09
CA LEU A 89 -7.88 -8.76 4.70
C LEU A 89 -6.89 -8.93 5.86
N VAL A 90 -7.35 -8.85 7.12
CA VAL A 90 -6.53 -9.15 8.30
C VAL A 90 -5.97 -10.59 8.24
N ILE A 91 -6.64 -11.49 7.51
CA ILE A 91 -6.30 -12.90 7.36
C ILE A 91 -5.61 -13.19 6.01
N SER A 92 -5.48 -12.18 5.13
CA SER A 92 -4.88 -12.37 3.80
C SER A 92 -3.41 -12.77 3.88
N ASP A 93 -3.01 -13.73 3.04
CA ASP A 93 -1.64 -14.19 2.96
C ASP A 93 -0.75 -13.14 2.27
N TYR A 94 0.14 -12.53 3.05
CA TYR A 94 1.13 -11.55 2.60
C TYR A 94 2.55 -12.14 2.49
N GLU A 95 2.71 -13.47 2.62
CA GLU A 95 4.00 -14.16 2.53
C GLU A 95 4.65 -14.01 1.15
N SER A 96 3.85 -13.80 0.12
CA SER A 96 4.31 -13.50 -1.25
C SER A 96 4.75 -12.03 -1.45
N GLY A 97 4.84 -11.25 -0.37
CA GLY A 97 5.30 -9.87 -0.37
C GLY A 97 4.23 -8.84 -0.77
N LEU A 98 4.59 -7.56 -0.73
CA LEU A 98 3.65 -6.44 -0.98
C LEU A 98 3.00 -6.48 -2.36
N GLU A 99 3.75 -6.89 -3.39
CA GLU A 99 3.22 -7.05 -4.74
C GLU A 99 2.21 -8.20 -4.81
N GLY A 100 2.57 -9.35 -4.24
CA GLY A 100 1.71 -10.53 -4.17
C GLY A 100 0.41 -10.22 -3.44
N TRP A 101 0.52 -9.55 -2.29
CA TRP A 101 -0.62 -9.10 -1.51
C TRP A 101 -1.56 -8.19 -2.30
N ILE A 102 -1.07 -7.07 -2.85
CA ILE A 102 -1.90 -6.11 -3.61
C ILE A 102 -2.57 -6.80 -4.81
N ARG A 103 -1.86 -7.69 -5.51
CA ARG A 103 -2.41 -8.44 -6.64
C ARG A 103 -3.48 -9.45 -6.19
N GLY A 104 -3.24 -10.18 -5.09
CA GLY A 104 -4.20 -11.13 -4.51
C GLY A 104 -5.49 -10.43 -4.13
N VAL A 105 -5.39 -9.30 -3.41
CA VAL A 105 -6.53 -8.48 -3.04
C VAL A 105 -7.30 -7.97 -4.27
N HIS A 106 -6.60 -7.53 -5.32
CA HIS A 106 -7.25 -7.12 -6.57
C HIS A 106 -8.05 -8.24 -7.24
N CYS A 107 -7.59 -9.50 -7.14
CA CYS A 107 -8.31 -10.64 -7.73
C CYS A 107 -9.63 -10.96 -7.00
N GLU A 108 -9.75 -10.56 -5.73
CA GLU A 108 -10.89 -10.88 -4.87
C GLU A 108 -11.88 -9.70 -4.73
N LEU A 109 -11.49 -8.50 -5.15
CA LEU A 109 -12.28 -7.28 -4.98
C LEU A 109 -12.88 -6.74 -6.29
N ALA A 110 -14.08 -6.17 -6.16
CA ALA A 110 -14.65 -5.32 -7.19
C ALA A 110 -13.84 -4.02 -7.33
N CYS A 111 -13.96 -3.32 -8.46
CA CYS A 111 -13.16 -2.13 -8.74
C CYS A 111 -13.30 -1.00 -7.69
N GLU A 112 -14.48 -0.85 -7.09
CA GLU A 112 -14.74 0.17 -6.06
C GLU A 112 -14.11 -0.20 -4.73
N ASP A 113 -14.23 -1.46 -4.31
CA ASP A 113 -13.58 -1.97 -3.10
C ASP A 113 -12.06 -1.95 -3.23
N PHE A 114 -11.51 -2.24 -4.42
CA PHE A 114 -10.09 -2.10 -4.67
C PHE A 114 -9.62 -0.65 -4.60
N ALA A 115 -10.42 0.30 -5.08
CA ALA A 115 -10.11 1.73 -4.93
C ALA A 115 -10.11 2.12 -3.45
N PHE A 116 -11.09 1.66 -2.67
CA PHE A 116 -11.17 1.89 -1.23
C PHE A 116 -9.97 1.27 -0.49
N PHE A 117 -9.59 0.05 -0.83
CA PHE A 117 -8.39 -0.61 -0.33
C PHE A 117 -7.13 0.24 -0.54
N LEU A 118 -6.89 0.71 -1.77
CA LEU A 118 -5.72 1.54 -2.07
C LEU A 118 -5.73 2.88 -1.30
N LEU A 119 -6.91 3.45 -1.06
CA LEU A 119 -7.05 4.67 -0.26
C LEU A 119 -6.71 4.41 1.22
N ILE A 120 -7.13 3.28 1.79
CA ILE A 120 -6.73 2.88 3.15
C ILE A 120 -5.21 2.73 3.22
N CYS A 121 -4.58 1.97 2.31
CA CYS A 121 -3.13 1.82 2.29
C CYS A 121 -2.41 3.17 2.22
N TRP A 122 -2.87 4.09 1.35
CA TRP A 122 -2.28 5.41 1.22
C TRP A 122 -2.45 6.25 2.49
N SER A 123 -3.61 6.19 3.14
CA SER A 123 -3.86 6.90 4.40
C SER A 123 -3.00 6.40 5.55
N LEU A 124 -2.83 5.07 5.68
CA LEU A 124 -1.96 4.45 6.67
C LEU A 124 -0.52 4.90 6.47
N TRP A 125 -0.02 4.84 5.22
CA TRP A 125 1.33 5.29 4.90
C TRP A 125 1.54 6.77 5.22
N ASN A 126 0.64 7.65 4.81
CA ASN A 126 0.78 9.07 5.10
C ASN A 126 0.81 9.38 6.59
N LYS A 127 0.11 8.58 7.41
CA LYS A 127 0.16 8.73 8.87
C LYS A 127 1.53 8.35 9.43
N THR A 128 2.27 7.43 8.80
CA THR A 128 3.66 7.17 9.22
C THR A 128 4.58 8.34 8.86
N GLN A 129 4.39 8.96 7.69
CA GLN A 129 5.26 10.04 7.19
C GLN A 129 5.03 11.42 7.85
N GLN A 130 3.91 11.61 8.58
CA GLN A 130 3.53 12.91 9.18
C GLN A 130 4.05 13.13 10.60
N ILE A 131 4.70 12.13 11.20
CA ILE A 131 5.10 12.16 12.63
C ILE A 131 6.52 12.73 12.83
N ASP A 132 7.16 13.18 11.75
CA ASP A 132 8.50 13.78 11.75
C ASP A 132 8.50 15.33 11.61
N LEU A 133 7.46 16.02 12.12
CA LEU A 133 7.42 17.50 12.26
C LEU A 133 7.24 17.92 13.72
#